data_AF-A0A170V2L2-F1
#
_entry.id   AF-A0A170V2L2-F1
#
_cell.length_a   1.000
_cell.length_b   1.000
_cell.length_c   1.000
_cell.angle_alpha   90.00
_cell.angle_beta   90.00
_cell.angle_gamma   90.00
#
_symmetry.space_group_name_H-M   'P 1'
#
loop_
_entity.id
_entity.type
_entity.pdbx_description
1 polymer ?
#
loop_
_entity_poly.entity_id
_entity_poly.type
_entity_poly.pdbx_seq_one_letter_code
_entity_poly.pdbx_strand_id
1 'polypeptide(L)'
;MIKRGKIDELIKLLQLLSVAYISLANCESLKEYKDLVIIKFLQTEPIRKLKRLSKIPCITLTVPVNKNGNYDDIIGIEKFNDVYTLVGGINQPKKVKCLCSDGISRDQLV
;
A
#
# COMPACT_ATOMS: atom_id res chain seq x y z
N MET A 1 -21.14 -10.06 16.02
CA MET A 1 -20.42 -9.06 16.85
C MET A 1 -18.94 -9.10 16.46
N ILE A 2 -18.36 -8.00 15.98
CA ILE A 2 -16.94 -7.95 15.60
C ILE A 2 -16.09 -8.06 16.87
N LYS A 3 -15.15 -9.02 16.90
CA LYS A 3 -14.29 -9.25 18.07
C LYS A 3 -13.28 -8.10 18.19
N ARG A 4 -13.13 -7.52 19.39
CA ARG A 4 -12.18 -6.43 19.67
C ARG A 4 -10.76 -6.72 19.17
N GLY A 5 -10.26 -7.94 19.37
CA GLY A 5 -8.94 -8.34 18.90
C GLY A 5 -8.76 -8.31 17.37
N LYS A 6 -9.82 -8.56 16.57
CA LYS A 6 -9.76 -8.41 15.10
C LYS A 6 -9.59 -6.94 14.71
N ILE A 7 -10.26 -6.03 15.42
CA ILE A 7 -10.16 -4.58 15.19
C ILE A 7 -8.79 -4.06 15.58
N ASP A 8 -8.25 -4.49 16.73
CA ASP A 8 -6.92 -4.07 17.19
C ASP A 8 -5.82 -4.48 16.20
N GLU A 9 -5.92 -5.67 15.62
CA GLU A 9 -5.01 -6.13 14.56
C GLU A 9 -5.14 -5.28 13.29
N LEU A 10 -6.38 -5.02 12.85
CA LEU A 10 -6.65 -4.18 11.68
C LEU A 10 -6.04 -2.78 11.84
N ILE A 11 -6.24 -2.14 13.01
CA ILE A 11 -5.71 -0.81 13.30
C ILE A 11 -4.18 -0.81 13.25
N LYS A 12 -3.52 -1.82 13.85
CA LYS A 12 -2.05 -1.93 13.81
C LYS A 12 -1.53 -2.05 12.38
N LEU A 13 -2.17 -2.87 11.56
CA LEU A 13 -1.75 -3.04 10.16
C LEU A 13 -1.96 -1.77 9.33
N LEU A 14 -3.10 -1.08 9.52
CA LEU A 14 -3.36 0.21 8.86
C LEU A 14 -2.36 1.28 9.31
N GLN A 15 -2.03 1.35 10.60
CA GLN A 15 -1.03 2.28 11.12
C GLN A 15 0.36 2.04 10.49
N LEU A 16 0.79 0.77 10.41
CA LEU A 16 2.05 0.40 9.75
C LEU A 16 2.06 0.80 8.28
N LEU A 17 0.95 0.58 7.56
CA LEU A 17 0.82 0.99 6.17
C LEU A 17 0.89 2.51 6.02
N SER A 18 0.17 3.26 6.85
CA SER A 18 0.18 4.73 6.83
C SER A 18 1.57 5.30 7.08
N VAL A 19 2.31 4.77 8.08
CA VAL A 19 3.69 5.19 8.34
C VAL A 19 4.59 4.91 7.15
N ALA A 20 4.42 3.77 6.48
CA ALA A 20 5.19 3.45 5.29
C ALA A 20 4.88 4.38 4.11
N TYR A 21 3.61 4.76 3.90
CA TYR A 21 3.26 5.75 2.88
C TYR A 21 3.79 7.13 3.20
N ILE A 22 3.75 7.58 4.46
CA ILE A 22 4.33 8.86 4.87
C ILE A 22 5.85 8.87 4.62
N SER A 23 6.54 7.77 4.97
CA SER A 23 7.97 7.60 4.66
C SER A 23 8.23 7.72 3.15
N LEU A 24 7.43 7.01 2.35
CA LEU A 24 7.60 6.99 0.90
C LEU A 24 7.32 8.36 0.25
N ALA A 25 6.27 9.05 0.68
CA ALA A 25 5.93 10.38 0.18
C ALA A 25 7.09 11.37 0.40
N ASN A 26 7.68 11.33 1.61
CA ASN A 26 8.79 12.19 1.99
C ASN A 26 10.17 11.72 1.50
N CYS A 27 10.27 10.53 0.91
CA CYS A 27 11.52 10.05 0.33
C CYS A 27 11.87 10.95 -0.87
N GLU A 28 12.98 11.68 -0.77
CA GLU A 28 13.41 12.61 -1.82
C GLU A 28 13.65 11.86 -3.12
N SER A 29 12.95 12.26 -4.18
CA SER A 29 13.25 11.85 -5.54
C SER A 29 14.48 12.60 -6.01
N LEU A 30 15.42 11.89 -6.65
CA LEU A 30 16.55 12.58 -7.28
C LEU A 30 15.97 13.42 -8.42
N LYS A 31 16.18 14.74 -8.33
CA LYS A 31 15.65 15.76 -9.25
C LYS A 31 16.06 15.55 -10.70
N GLU A 32 17.03 14.67 -10.94
CA GLU A 32 17.63 14.38 -12.24
C GLU A 32 16.90 13.27 -13.01
N TYR A 33 15.95 12.57 -12.41
CA TYR A 33 15.23 11.50 -13.11
C TYR A 33 14.21 12.06 -14.08
N LYS A 34 14.25 11.55 -15.33
CA LYS A 34 13.21 11.74 -16.34
C LYS A 34 11.90 11.11 -15.86
N ASP A 35 10.79 11.53 -16.47
CA ASP A 35 9.49 10.94 -16.20
C ASP A 35 9.50 9.42 -16.50
N LEU A 36 8.70 8.66 -15.75
CA LEU A 36 8.49 7.21 -15.91
C LEU A 36 9.71 6.35 -15.57
N VAL A 37 10.63 6.84 -14.73
CA VAL A 37 11.78 6.06 -14.26
C VAL A 37 11.34 5.07 -13.17
N ILE A 38 11.76 3.81 -13.33
CA ILE A 38 11.58 2.74 -12.35
C ILE A 38 12.76 2.74 -11.38
N ILE A 39 12.49 2.89 -10.09
CA ILE A 39 13.48 3.00 -9.03
C ILE A 39 13.25 1.88 -8.01
N LYS A 40 14.33 1.21 -7.59
CA LYS A 40 14.28 0.26 -6.47
C LYS A 40 14.17 1.01 -5.15
N PHE A 41 13.28 0.55 -4.27
CA PHE A 41 13.23 1.06 -2.91
C PHE A 41 14.57 0.84 -2.18
N LEU A 42 14.97 1.82 -1.37
CA LEU A 42 16.08 1.64 -0.42
C LEU A 42 15.73 0.50 0.54
N GLN A 43 16.74 -0.27 0.98
CA GLN A 43 16.52 -1.40 1.89
C GLN A 43 15.89 -0.98 3.23
N THR A 44 16.08 0.28 3.61
CA THR A 44 15.53 0.88 4.83
C THR A 44 14.06 1.25 4.72
N GLU A 45 13.51 1.39 3.50
CA GLU A 45 12.13 1.84 3.30
C GLU A 45 11.12 0.90 3.97
N PRO A 46 10.24 1.41 4.86
CA PRO A 46 9.29 0.57 5.58
C PRO A 46 8.35 -0.21 4.66
N ILE A 47 7.99 0.36 3.49
CA ILE A 47 7.05 -0.26 2.55
C ILE A 47 7.55 -1.63 2.03
N ARG A 48 8.86 -1.84 1.93
CA ARG A 48 9.46 -3.15 1.56
C ARG A 48 9.27 -4.23 2.63
N LYS A 49 9.14 -3.82 3.89
CA LYS A 49 9.04 -4.74 5.04
C LYS A 49 7.61 -5.21 5.26
N LEU A 50 6.63 -4.52 4.69
CA LEU A 50 5.23 -4.87 4.76
C LEU A 50 4.95 -6.15 3.96
N LYS A 51 4.56 -7.20 4.68
CA LYS A 51 4.20 -8.51 4.13
C LYS A 51 2.98 -9.05 4.85
N ARG A 52 2.19 -9.87 4.17
CA ARG A 52 1.00 -10.55 4.73
C ARG A 52 -0.02 -9.55 5.28
N LEU A 53 -0.26 -8.47 4.54
CA LEU A 53 -1.22 -7.43 4.90
C LEU A 53 -2.67 -7.80 4.50
N SER A 54 -2.97 -9.07 4.23
CA SER A 54 -4.23 -9.47 3.57
C SER A 54 -5.49 -9.19 4.40
N LYS A 55 -5.31 -8.87 5.68
CA LYS A 55 -6.38 -8.43 6.59
C LYS A 55 -6.80 -6.98 6.39
N ILE A 56 -6.02 -6.16 5.68
CA ILE A 56 -6.41 -4.80 5.30
C ILE A 56 -6.84 -4.76 3.84
N PRO A 57 -7.92 -4.02 3.50
CA PRO A 57 -8.40 -3.92 2.13
C PRO A 57 -7.37 -3.29 1.20
N CYS A 58 -7.40 -3.67 -0.08
CA CYS A 58 -6.74 -2.89 -1.12
C CYS A 58 -7.40 -1.51 -1.25
N ILE A 59 -6.64 -0.45 -0.98
CA ILE A 59 -7.19 0.91 -0.83
C ILE A 59 -7.75 1.47 -2.15
N THR A 60 -7.28 0.98 -3.30
CA THR A 60 -7.79 1.39 -4.61
C THR A 60 -9.07 0.66 -5.02
N LEU A 61 -9.54 -0.29 -4.20
CA LEU A 61 -10.82 -0.95 -4.41
C LEU A 61 -11.88 -0.36 -3.49
N THR A 62 -13.07 -0.10 -4.05
CA THR A 62 -14.24 0.24 -3.25
C THR A 62 -14.70 -0.99 -2.48
N VAL A 63 -14.69 -0.89 -1.14
CA VAL A 63 -15.26 -1.92 -0.27
C VAL A 63 -16.77 -1.67 -0.13
N PRO A 64 -17.64 -2.60 -0.58
CA PRO A 64 -19.08 -2.43 -0.44
C PRO A 64 -19.50 -2.55 1.03
N VAL A 65 -20.49 -1.78 1.44
CA VAL A 65 -21.03 -1.87 2.81
C VAL A 65 -21.79 -3.19 2.96
N ASN A 66 -21.34 -4.04 3.90
CA ASN A 66 -22.03 -5.28 4.23
C ASN A 66 -22.93 -5.09 5.46
N LYS A 67 -24.25 -5.29 5.30
CA LYS A 67 -25.24 -5.17 6.38
C LYS A 67 -24.99 -6.12 7.55
N ASN A 68 -24.33 -7.25 7.30
CA ASN A 68 -23.99 -8.24 8.32
C ASN A 68 -22.66 -7.90 9.04
N GLY A 69 -21.93 -6.87 8.57
CA GLY A 69 -20.62 -6.51 9.10
C GLY A 69 -19.53 -7.56 8.88
N ASN A 70 -19.76 -8.51 7.97
CA ASN A 70 -18.77 -9.50 7.57
C ASN A 70 -17.95 -8.97 6.39
N TYR A 71 -16.63 -8.95 6.56
CA TYR A 71 -15.65 -8.50 5.57
C TYR A 71 -14.50 -9.52 5.43
N ASP A 72 -14.74 -10.78 5.80
CA ASP A 72 -13.71 -11.83 5.72
C ASP A 72 -13.36 -12.18 4.25
N ASP A 73 -14.15 -11.74 3.26
CA ASP A 73 -13.99 -11.98 1.82
C ASP A 73 -13.47 -10.77 1.02
N ILE A 74 -13.11 -9.67 1.68
CA ILE A 74 -12.58 -8.49 0.98
C ILE A 74 -11.19 -8.78 0.40
N ILE A 75 -10.91 -8.16 -0.75
CA ILE A 75 -9.59 -8.25 -1.38
C ILE A 75 -8.61 -7.40 -0.58
N GLY A 76 -7.61 -8.05 0.01
CA GLY A 76 -6.58 -7.40 0.81
C GLY A 76 -5.27 -7.19 0.08
N ILE A 77 -4.33 -6.49 0.74
CA ILE A 77 -2.97 -6.29 0.22
C ILE A 77 -2.09 -7.44 0.70
N GLU A 78 -1.37 -8.16 -0.16
CA GLU A 78 -0.41 -9.18 0.28
C GLU A 78 0.97 -8.56 0.55
N LYS A 79 1.46 -7.78 -0.42
CA LYS A 79 2.79 -7.14 -0.39
C LYS A 79 2.89 -6.06 -1.46
N PHE A 80 3.92 -5.21 -1.35
CA PHE A 80 4.33 -4.30 -2.41
C PHE A 80 5.48 -4.89 -3.23
N ASN A 81 5.58 -4.47 -4.49
CA ASN A 81 6.77 -4.72 -5.29
C ASN A 81 7.98 -3.99 -4.72
N ASP A 82 9.18 -4.42 -5.06
CA ASP A 82 10.44 -3.83 -4.58
C ASP A 82 10.84 -2.53 -5.32
N VAL A 83 9.98 -2.03 -6.21
CA VAL A 83 10.20 -0.86 -7.05
C VAL A 83 9.01 0.07 -7.03
N TYR A 84 9.27 1.35 -7.29
CA TYR A 84 8.26 2.36 -7.61
C TYR A 84 8.61 3.05 -8.93
N THR A 85 7.64 3.74 -9.51
CA THR A 85 7.84 4.54 -10.72
C THR A 85 7.59 6.01 -10.39
N LEU A 86 8.54 6.88 -10.72
CA LEU A 86 8.30 8.33 -10.71
C LEU A 86 7.45 8.69 -11.93
N VAL A 87 6.28 9.30 -11.71
CA VAL A 87 5.36 9.64 -12.80
C VAL A 87 5.52 11.06 -13.34
N GLY A 88 6.50 11.82 -12.81
CA GLY A 88 6.79 13.18 -13.24
C GLY A 88 5.98 14.27 -12.55
N GLY A 89 6.07 15.50 -13.06
CA GLY A 89 5.38 16.67 -12.51
C GLY A 89 6.07 17.30 -11.29
N ILE A 90 5.53 18.42 -10.79
CA ILE A 90 6.17 19.23 -9.73
C ILE A 90 6.29 18.44 -8.42
N ASN A 91 5.24 17.70 -8.05
CA ASN A 91 5.21 16.93 -6.80
C ASN A 91 5.80 15.52 -6.94
N GLN A 92 6.17 15.10 -8.15
CA GLN A 92 6.78 13.80 -8.47
C GLN A 92 6.17 12.61 -7.68
N PRO A 93 4.86 12.32 -7.86
CA PRO A 93 4.23 11.22 -7.14
C PRO A 93 4.88 9.88 -7.49
N LYS A 94 4.80 8.94 -6.55
CA LYS A 94 5.42 7.62 -6.64
C LYS A 94 4.33 6.60 -6.91
N LYS A 95 4.35 6.02 -8.12
CA LYS A 95 3.47 4.91 -8.47
C LYS A 95 4.04 3.61 -7.92
N VAL A 96 3.32 2.99 -7.01
CA VAL A 96 3.67 1.69 -6.42
C VAL A 96 2.69 0.62 -6.88
N LYS A 97 3.17 -0.62 -6.96
CA LYS A 97 2.33 -1.77 -7.33
C LYS A 97 2.21 -2.70 -6.13
N CYS A 98 0.98 -3.02 -5.72
CA CYS A 98 0.69 -3.97 -4.66
C CYS A 98 0.10 -5.26 -5.25
N LEU A 99 0.59 -6.41 -4.81
CA LEU A 99 -0.06 -7.70 -5.04
C LEU A 99 -1.20 -7.84 -4.03
N CYS A 100 -2.38 -8.21 -4.49
CA CYS A 100 -3.55 -8.42 -3.64
C CYS A 100 -3.85 -9.91 -3.41
N SER A 101 -4.73 -10.20 -2.45
CA SER A 101 -5.09 -11.57 -2.07
C SER A 101 -5.81 -12.36 -3.17
N ASP A 102 -6.36 -11.68 -4.18
CA ASP A 102 -6.93 -12.28 -5.38
C ASP A 102 -5.88 -12.58 -6.47
N GLY A 103 -4.60 -12.37 -6.18
CA GLY A 103 -3.49 -12.58 -7.12
C GLY A 103 -3.30 -11.45 -8.13
N ILE A 104 -4.13 -10.40 -8.11
CA ILE A 104 -4.06 -9.29 -9.05
C ILE A 104 -3.15 -8.21 -8.48
N SER A 105 -2.24 -7.70 -9.33
CA SER A 105 -1.40 -6.55 -8.98
C SER A 105 -2.08 -5.25 -9.38
N ARG A 106 -2.16 -4.30 -8.45
CA ARG A 106 -2.82 -3.00 -8.63
C ARG A 106 -1.86 -1.86 -8.39
N ASP A 107 -1.98 -0.81 -9.20
CA ASP A 107 -1.21 0.41 -9.04
C ASP A 107 -1.86 1.31 -7.97
N GLN A 108 -1.03 2.00 -7.19
CA GLN A 108 -1.41 3.04 -6.24
C GLN A 108 -0.48 4.24 -6.44
N LEU A 109 -0.98 5.44 -6.20
CA LEU A 109 -0.17 6.67 -6.21
C LEU A 109 0.03 7.11 -4.76
N VAL A 110 1.29 7.35 -4.40
CA VAL A 110 1.73 7.87 -3.11
C VAL A 110 2.46 9.18 -3.32
#